data_AF-A0A432SCE7-F1
#
_entry.id   AF-A0A432SCE7-F1
#
_cell.length_a   1.000
_cell.length_b   1.000
_cell.length_c   1.000
_cell.angle_alpha   90.00
_cell.angle_beta   90.00
_cell.angle_gamma   90.00
#
_symmetry.space_group_name_H-M   'P 1'
#
loop_
_entity.id
_entity.type
_entity.pdbx_description
1 polymer ?
#
loop_
_entity_poly.entity_id
_entity_poly.type
_entity_poly.pdbx_seq_one_letter_code
_entity_poly.pdbx_strand_id
1 'polypeptide(L)'
;MKLLLIIFFLALPLFAYEGHSKWIGIFNKDKAITYTDQKIESTLFWEAFRKIVRKNWKAGYDITALKYGNGKWLGVFTKNSGFTDERFESAGRWKHFRPIIIRNWKEGYYLVDLEYALGKWVGIFAKGTRYSAQSYNTKKNWSQMEPVIKGRWKQGLKVTDVEQGELKWVCLFSKDPRLGRQSFSSRGYFSKIVSRIEEMWREGYIITSMAYGIGKWVVVFSQKPSSLHQKLSFRDSMEGFTKAFEEHRKAGYFLTTLSYGF
;
A
#
# COMPACT_ATOMS: atom_id res chain seq x y z
N MET A 1 -1.61 26.51 44.12
CA MET A 1 -0.40 26.28 43.30
C MET A 1 -0.50 24.88 42.69
N LYS A 2 -1.00 24.74 41.45
CA LYS A 2 -1.07 23.44 40.77
C LYS A 2 0.11 23.37 39.80
N LEU A 3 1.00 22.41 40.05
CA LEU A 3 2.20 22.13 39.28
C LEU A 3 1.80 21.64 37.88
N LEU A 4 2.15 22.40 36.84
CA LEU A 4 1.96 22.00 35.46
C LEU A 4 3.12 21.08 35.06
N LEU A 5 2.85 19.77 34.92
CA LEU A 5 3.82 18.81 34.42
C LEU A 5 3.90 18.94 32.90
N ILE A 6 4.85 19.73 32.41
CA ILE A 6 5.16 19.82 30.97
C ILE A 6 6.00 18.59 30.60
N ILE A 7 5.37 17.62 29.96
CA ILE A 7 6.05 16.45 29.39
C ILE A 7 6.74 16.91 28.09
N PHE A 8 8.06 17.08 28.14
CA PHE A 8 8.89 17.23 26.95
C PHE A 8 8.95 15.90 26.20
N PHE A 9 8.29 15.79 25.05
CA PHE A 9 8.64 14.77 24.07
C PHE A 9 9.97 15.18 23.43
N LEU A 10 11.05 14.48 23.78
CA LEU A 10 12.30 14.52 23.02
C LEU A 10 12.01 14.01 21.59
N ALA A 11 11.82 14.94 20.65
CA ALA A 11 11.84 14.65 19.24
C ALA A 11 13.28 14.26 18.87
N LEU A 12 13.57 12.95 18.85
CA LEU A 12 14.79 12.45 18.22
C LEU A 12 14.82 12.95 16.76
N PRO A 13 15.94 13.54 16.30
CA PRO A 13 16.01 14.06 14.94
C PRO A 13 15.77 12.91 13.96
N LEU A 14 14.87 13.13 12.99
CA LEU A 14 14.44 12.18 11.96
C LEU A 14 15.62 11.51 11.22
N PHE A 15 16.80 12.14 11.25
CA PHE A 15 18.06 11.66 10.68
C PHE A 15 18.64 10.41 11.36
N ALA A 16 18.35 10.16 12.65
CA ALA A 16 18.85 8.99 13.38
C ALA A 16 18.23 7.66 12.91
N TYR A 17 17.19 7.72 12.06
CA TYR A 17 16.43 6.56 11.57
C TYR A 17 16.77 6.15 10.13
N GLU A 18 17.69 6.84 9.45
CA GLU A 18 18.10 6.48 8.09
C GLU A 18 18.92 5.17 8.12
N GLY A 19 18.48 4.14 7.38
CA GLY A 19 19.17 2.84 7.29
C GLY A 19 18.52 1.67 8.04
N HIS A 20 17.59 1.93 8.96
CA HIS A 20 16.78 0.88 9.59
C HIS A 20 15.62 0.47 8.69
N SER A 21 15.31 -0.82 8.65
CA SER A 21 14.14 -1.28 7.90
C SER A 21 12.84 -0.87 8.60
N LYS A 22 11.85 -0.39 7.84
CA LYS A 22 10.60 0.18 8.37
C LYS A 22 9.40 -0.55 7.81
N TRP A 23 8.52 -1.00 8.70
CA TRP A 23 7.12 -1.27 8.36
C TRP A 23 6.38 0.05 8.32
N ILE A 24 5.67 0.31 7.22
CA ILE A 24 4.95 1.56 6.99
C ILE A 24 3.49 1.25 6.72
N GLY A 25 2.62 1.93 7.45
CA GLY A 25 1.19 1.88 7.27
C GLY A 25 0.62 3.26 6.97
N ILE A 26 -0.21 3.32 5.94
CA ILE A 26 -1.02 4.50 5.62
C ILE A 26 -2.44 4.26 6.11
N PHE A 27 -2.83 5.05 7.10
CA PHE A 27 -4.07 4.92 7.83
C PHE A 27 -5.04 6.02 7.43
N ASN A 28 -6.26 5.67 7.02
CA ASN A 28 -7.29 6.62 6.62
C ASN A 28 -8.51 6.53 7.54
N LYS A 29 -9.12 7.68 7.82
CA LYS A 29 -10.41 7.81 8.51
C LYS A 29 -11.28 8.80 7.75
N ASP A 30 -12.44 8.33 7.27
CA ASP A 30 -13.41 9.12 6.53
C ASP A 30 -14.79 8.45 6.67
N LYS A 31 -15.88 9.23 6.63
CA LYS A 31 -17.26 8.71 6.69
C LYS A 31 -17.63 7.84 5.49
N ALA A 32 -16.96 8.01 4.36
CA ALA A 32 -17.12 7.23 3.14
C ALA A 32 -16.38 5.89 3.16
N ILE A 33 -15.51 5.64 4.16
CA ILE A 33 -14.91 4.31 4.34
C ILE A 33 -15.98 3.39 4.91
N THR A 34 -16.29 2.32 4.18
CA THR A 34 -17.33 1.34 4.54
C THR A 34 -16.82 0.23 5.44
N TYR A 35 -15.51 0.15 5.69
CA TYR A 35 -14.89 -0.94 6.43
C TYR A 35 -15.47 -1.02 7.84
N THR A 36 -15.86 -2.22 8.27
CA THR A 36 -16.51 -2.42 9.58
C THR A 36 -15.57 -3.04 10.61
N ASP A 37 -14.67 -3.90 10.15
CA ASP A 37 -13.66 -4.53 10.97
C ASP A 37 -12.38 -4.74 10.17
N GLN A 38 -11.23 -4.66 10.83
CA GLN A 38 -9.94 -4.85 10.20
C GLN A 38 -8.91 -5.36 11.19
N LYS A 39 -8.16 -6.36 10.78
CA LYS A 39 -7.05 -6.97 11.53
C LYS A 39 -5.86 -7.23 10.62
N ILE A 40 -4.72 -7.49 11.25
CA ILE A 40 -3.51 -7.94 10.56
C ILE A 40 -3.09 -9.31 11.06
N GLU A 41 -2.59 -10.17 10.17
CA GLU A 41 -1.98 -11.44 10.54
C GLU A 41 -0.67 -11.61 9.78
N SER A 42 0.35 -12.15 10.45
CA SER A 42 1.68 -12.35 9.87
C SER A 42 2.23 -13.75 10.10
N THR A 43 3.11 -14.18 9.20
CA THR A 43 3.84 -15.44 9.33
C THR A 43 5.11 -15.43 8.50
N LEU A 44 6.09 -16.25 8.89
CA LEU A 44 7.34 -16.41 8.17
C LEU A 44 7.14 -17.19 6.85
N PHE A 45 6.22 -18.14 6.84
CA PHE A 45 6.15 -19.15 5.78
C PHE A 45 5.02 -18.88 4.79
N TRP A 46 5.36 -18.90 3.51
CA TRP A 46 4.40 -18.70 2.40
C TRP A 46 3.19 -19.64 2.49
N GLU A 47 3.40 -20.92 2.77
CA GLU A 47 2.30 -21.88 2.87
C GLU A 47 1.38 -21.63 4.06
N ALA A 48 1.94 -21.20 5.19
CA ALA A 48 1.15 -20.76 6.33
C ALA A 48 0.35 -19.50 5.98
N PHE A 49 0.94 -18.57 5.21
CA PHE A 49 0.25 -17.36 4.79
C PHE A 49 -0.94 -17.68 3.89
N ARG A 50 -0.79 -18.60 2.92
CA ARG A 50 -1.91 -19.07 2.10
C ARG A 50 -3.04 -19.71 2.93
N LYS A 51 -2.70 -20.39 4.04
CA LYS A 51 -3.71 -20.92 4.97
C LYS A 51 -4.41 -19.81 5.75
N ILE A 52 -3.69 -18.79 6.19
CA ILE A 52 -4.25 -17.59 6.85
C ILE A 52 -5.24 -16.89 5.92
N VAL A 53 -4.89 -16.66 4.66
CA VAL A 53 -5.80 -16.04 3.67
C VAL A 53 -7.11 -16.83 3.56
N ARG A 54 -7.03 -18.15 3.32
CA ARG A 54 -8.23 -19.00 3.19
C ARG A 54 -9.05 -19.06 4.48
N LYS A 55 -8.41 -19.07 5.65
CA LYS A 55 -9.09 -19.01 6.95
C LYS A 55 -9.89 -17.70 7.08
N ASN A 56 -9.31 -16.58 6.66
CA ASN A 56 -9.96 -15.27 6.75
C ASN A 56 -11.10 -15.09 5.75
N TRP A 57 -10.99 -15.61 4.53
CA TRP A 57 -12.12 -15.69 3.60
C TRP A 57 -13.31 -16.44 4.20
N LYS A 58 -13.07 -17.59 4.85
CA LYS A 58 -14.13 -18.35 5.54
C LYS A 58 -14.76 -17.58 6.70
N ALA A 59 -14.03 -16.63 7.29
CA ALA A 59 -14.52 -15.76 8.36
C ALA A 59 -15.16 -14.45 7.84
N GLY A 60 -15.31 -14.30 6.52
CA GLY A 60 -15.93 -13.15 5.88
C GLY A 60 -15.05 -11.90 5.81
N TYR A 61 -13.72 -12.05 5.89
CA TYR A 61 -12.78 -10.97 5.63
C TYR A 61 -12.21 -11.09 4.22
N ASP A 62 -12.03 -9.95 3.56
CA ASP A 62 -11.25 -9.81 2.34
C ASP A 62 -9.79 -9.49 2.70
N ILE A 63 -8.82 -9.93 1.90
CA ILE A 63 -7.44 -9.46 2.02
C ILE A 63 -7.27 -8.18 1.21
N THR A 64 -7.03 -7.05 1.87
CA THR A 64 -7.02 -5.74 1.20
C THR A 64 -5.63 -5.16 0.96
N ALA A 65 -4.61 -5.73 1.60
CA ALA A 65 -3.20 -5.43 1.33
C ALA A 65 -2.32 -6.59 1.83
N LEU A 66 -1.18 -6.78 1.19
CA LEU A 66 -0.12 -7.66 1.65
C LEU A 66 1.24 -6.97 1.54
N LYS A 67 2.17 -7.37 2.40
CA LYS A 67 3.57 -7.00 2.23
C LYS A 67 4.49 -8.04 2.84
N TYR A 68 5.66 -8.19 2.25
CA TYR A 68 6.75 -8.97 2.82
C TYR A 68 7.85 -8.03 3.29
N GLY A 69 8.31 -8.25 4.51
CA GLY A 69 9.36 -7.46 5.12
C GLY A 69 9.98 -8.22 6.28
N ASN A 70 11.28 -8.01 6.52
CA ASN A 70 12.00 -8.63 7.64
C ASN A 70 11.70 -10.13 7.86
N GLY A 71 11.67 -10.91 6.77
CA GLY A 71 11.40 -12.36 6.84
C GLY A 71 9.92 -12.77 6.95
N LYS A 72 8.97 -11.83 7.03
CA LYS A 72 7.56 -12.10 7.33
C LYS A 72 6.64 -11.62 6.22
N TRP A 73 5.66 -12.45 5.87
CA TRP A 73 4.44 -12.03 5.18
C TRP A 73 3.49 -11.40 6.19
N LEU A 74 2.91 -10.26 5.83
CA LEU A 74 1.87 -9.56 6.59
C LEU A 74 0.68 -9.33 5.66
N GLY A 75 -0.51 -9.72 6.10
CA GLY A 75 -1.76 -9.47 5.38
C GLY A 75 -2.68 -8.58 6.21
N VAL A 76 -3.38 -7.68 5.53
CA VAL A 76 -4.45 -6.85 6.10
C VAL A 76 -5.78 -7.46 5.70
N PHE A 77 -6.58 -7.84 6.68
CA PHE A 77 -7.87 -8.50 6.49
C PHE A 77 -8.99 -7.57 6.92
N THR A 78 -9.91 -7.26 6.02
CA THR A 78 -10.93 -6.22 6.21
C THR A 78 -12.33 -6.74 5.90
N LYS A 79 -13.30 -6.42 6.74
CA LYS A 79 -14.73 -6.64 6.45
C LYS A 79 -15.36 -5.43 5.78
N ASN A 80 -16.31 -5.70 4.90
CA ASN A 80 -17.04 -4.68 4.13
C ASN A 80 -16.12 -3.79 3.28
N SER A 81 -15.11 -4.41 2.66
CA SER A 81 -14.19 -3.73 1.75
C SER A 81 -14.87 -3.28 0.45
N GLY A 82 -16.00 -3.91 0.11
CA GLY A 82 -16.68 -3.81 -1.19
C GLY A 82 -16.17 -4.82 -2.21
N PHE A 83 -15.09 -5.55 -1.90
CA PHE A 83 -14.64 -6.66 -2.71
C PHE A 83 -15.63 -7.81 -2.65
N THR A 84 -15.68 -8.53 -3.76
CA THR A 84 -16.43 -9.77 -3.89
C THR A 84 -15.54 -10.73 -4.65
N ASP A 85 -15.57 -12.02 -4.30
CA ASP A 85 -14.86 -13.07 -5.04
C ASP A 85 -13.36 -12.73 -5.21
N GLU A 86 -12.57 -13.02 -4.20
CA GLU A 86 -11.12 -12.78 -4.23
C GLU A 86 -10.34 -14.00 -4.75
N ARG A 87 -9.26 -13.71 -5.45
CA ARG A 87 -8.23 -14.68 -5.82
C ARG A 87 -6.88 -14.22 -5.32
N PHE A 88 -6.12 -15.18 -4.80
CA PHE A 88 -4.78 -14.96 -4.28
C PHE A 88 -3.81 -15.82 -5.07
N GLU A 89 -3.07 -15.21 -5.98
CA GLU A 89 -2.28 -15.90 -6.99
C GLU A 89 -0.82 -15.47 -6.99
N SER A 90 0.06 -16.37 -7.40
CA SER A 90 1.49 -16.08 -7.47
C SER A 90 2.20 -16.79 -8.61
N ALA A 91 3.31 -16.21 -9.06
CA ALA A 91 4.21 -16.82 -10.02
C ALA A 91 5.65 -16.34 -9.80
N GLY A 92 6.63 -17.23 -10.04
CA GLY A 92 8.04 -16.92 -9.77
C GLY A 92 8.62 -15.79 -10.62
N ARG A 93 8.16 -15.62 -11.87
CA ARG A 93 8.69 -14.59 -12.77
C ARG A 93 7.61 -13.72 -13.36
N TRP A 94 7.92 -12.45 -13.65
CA TRP A 94 6.96 -11.51 -14.25
C TRP A 94 6.35 -12.05 -15.56
N LYS A 95 7.17 -12.75 -16.38
CA LYS A 95 6.70 -13.37 -17.63
C LYS A 95 5.60 -14.41 -17.43
N HIS A 96 5.53 -15.06 -16.27
CA HIS A 96 4.51 -16.03 -15.89
C HIS A 96 3.36 -15.38 -15.11
N PHE A 97 3.64 -14.31 -14.38
CA PHE A 97 2.62 -13.55 -13.67
C PHE A 97 1.73 -12.73 -14.62
N ARG A 98 2.29 -12.16 -15.70
CA ARG A 98 1.51 -11.40 -16.69
C ARG A 98 0.31 -12.20 -17.26
N PRO A 99 0.48 -13.45 -17.72
CA PRO A 99 -0.66 -14.28 -18.12
C PRO A 99 -1.75 -14.44 -17.05
N ILE A 100 -1.38 -14.53 -15.76
CA ILE A 100 -2.32 -14.58 -14.63
C ILE A 100 -3.13 -13.29 -14.57
N ILE A 101 -2.48 -12.12 -14.69
CA ILE A 101 -3.18 -10.82 -14.72
C ILE A 101 -4.19 -10.79 -15.86
N ILE A 102 -3.76 -11.14 -17.09
CA ILE A 102 -4.61 -11.08 -18.28
C ILE A 102 -5.81 -12.02 -18.16
N ARG A 103 -5.61 -13.23 -17.64
CA ARG A 103 -6.70 -14.19 -17.41
C ARG A 103 -7.71 -13.64 -16.41
N ASN A 104 -7.25 -13.11 -15.28
CA ASN A 104 -8.13 -12.54 -14.26
C ASN A 104 -8.92 -11.33 -14.77
N TRP A 105 -8.31 -10.42 -15.55
CA TRP A 105 -9.02 -9.32 -16.19
C TRP A 105 -10.12 -9.79 -17.13
N LYS A 106 -9.88 -10.84 -17.93
CA LYS A 106 -10.91 -11.43 -18.81
C LYS A 106 -12.10 -12.00 -18.05
N GLU A 107 -11.88 -12.42 -16.81
CA GLU A 107 -12.91 -12.96 -15.91
C GLU A 107 -13.52 -11.90 -14.99
N GLY A 108 -13.21 -10.62 -15.22
CA GLY A 108 -13.80 -9.47 -14.51
C GLY A 108 -13.16 -9.16 -13.16
N TYR A 109 -12.06 -9.83 -12.79
CA TYR A 109 -11.30 -9.50 -11.59
C TYR A 109 -10.28 -8.40 -11.89
N TYR A 110 -10.00 -7.56 -10.91
CA TYR A 110 -8.95 -6.55 -10.98
C TYR A 110 -7.85 -6.83 -9.96
N LEU A 111 -6.61 -6.52 -10.31
CA LEU A 111 -5.46 -6.63 -9.39
C LEU A 111 -5.51 -5.43 -8.43
N VAL A 112 -5.81 -5.69 -7.16
CA VAL A 112 -6.00 -4.65 -6.13
C VAL A 112 -4.75 -4.39 -5.31
N ASP A 113 -3.84 -5.35 -5.24
CA ASP A 113 -2.56 -5.23 -4.56
C ASP A 113 -1.53 -6.18 -5.19
N LEU A 114 -0.29 -5.75 -5.33
CA LEU A 114 0.80 -6.50 -5.96
C LEU A 114 2.04 -6.45 -5.07
N GLU A 115 2.63 -7.62 -4.81
CA GLU A 115 3.87 -7.71 -4.05
C GLU A 115 4.91 -8.57 -4.79
N TYR A 116 6.19 -8.21 -4.64
CA TYR A 116 7.30 -9.06 -5.05
C TYR A 116 8.19 -9.39 -3.87
N ALA A 117 8.25 -10.68 -3.53
CA ALA A 117 9.09 -11.16 -2.45
C ALA A 117 9.50 -12.60 -2.68
N LEU A 118 10.67 -13.00 -2.13
CA LEU A 118 11.14 -14.38 -2.19
C LEU A 118 11.13 -14.98 -3.61
N GLY A 119 11.51 -14.17 -4.60
CA GLY A 119 11.58 -14.61 -6.00
C GLY A 119 10.21 -14.93 -6.62
N LYS A 120 9.12 -14.34 -6.13
CA LYS A 120 7.77 -14.48 -6.71
C LYS A 120 7.00 -13.17 -6.67
N TRP A 121 6.21 -12.98 -7.72
CA TRP A 121 5.12 -12.01 -7.74
C TRP A 121 3.89 -12.65 -7.11
N VAL A 122 3.21 -11.89 -6.28
CA VAL A 122 1.98 -12.27 -5.58
C VAL A 122 0.96 -11.17 -5.82
N GLY A 123 -0.24 -11.53 -6.23
CA GLY A 123 -1.33 -10.57 -6.45
C GLY A 123 -2.60 -10.96 -5.74
N ILE A 124 -3.29 -9.95 -5.25
CA ILE A 124 -4.68 -10.03 -4.82
C ILE A 124 -5.54 -9.56 -5.97
N PHE A 125 -6.44 -10.40 -6.43
CA PHE A 125 -7.42 -10.07 -7.44
C PHE A 125 -8.81 -10.10 -6.83
N ALA A 126 -9.67 -9.14 -7.18
CA ALA A 126 -11.03 -9.07 -6.65
C ALA A 126 -12.01 -8.59 -7.71
N LYS A 127 -13.27 -9.03 -7.61
CA LYS A 127 -14.43 -8.33 -8.19
C LYS A 127 -15.01 -7.34 -7.17
N GLY A 128 -16.07 -6.63 -7.53
CA GLY A 128 -16.68 -5.61 -6.67
C GLY A 128 -15.84 -4.34 -6.50
N THR A 129 -14.64 -4.30 -7.10
CA THR A 129 -13.90 -3.05 -7.27
C THR A 129 -14.71 -2.09 -8.13
N ARG A 130 -14.39 -0.80 -8.04
CA ARG A 130 -15.01 0.24 -8.87
C ARG A 130 -14.34 0.42 -10.22
N TYR A 131 -13.30 -0.36 -10.51
CA TYR A 131 -12.51 -0.16 -11.71
C TYR A 131 -13.32 -0.60 -12.94
N SER A 132 -13.32 0.23 -13.97
CA SER A 132 -13.97 -0.07 -15.26
C SER A 132 -12.98 -0.60 -16.31
N ALA A 133 -11.69 -0.36 -16.09
CA ALA A 133 -10.59 -0.92 -16.86
C ALA A 133 -9.31 -0.85 -16.02
N GLN A 134 -8.37 -1.77 -16.28
CA GLN A 134 -7.05 -1.75 -15.67
C GLN A 134 -5.97 -2.11 -16.70
N SER A 135 -4.81 -1.53 -16.52
CA SER A 135 -3.60 -1.84 -17.29
C SER A 135 -2.39 -1.73 -16.37
N TYR A 136 -1.22 -2.17 -16.85
CA TYR A 136 0.03 -1.93 -16.13
C TYR A 136 1.11 -1.45 -17.11
N ASN A 137 2.16 -0.85 -16.57
CA ASN A 137 3.42 -0.65 -17.27
C ASN A 137 4.59 -1.06 -16.38
N THR A 138 5.68 -1.48 -17.02
CA THR A 138 6.93 -1.83 -16.32
C THR A 138 8.11 -1.04 -16.87
N LYS A 139 9.00 -0.56 -16.00
CA LYS A 139 10.25 0.11 -16.39
C LYS A 139 11.37 -0.25 -15.42
N LYS A 140 12.60 -0.38 -15.91
CA LYS A 140 13.76 -0.65 -15.04
C LYS A 140 14.03 0.51 -14.09
N ASN A 141 13.96 1.74 -14.61
CA ASN A 141 14.25 2.96 -13.86
C ASN A 141 12.98 3.78 -13.62
N TRP A 142 12.88 4.41 -12.45
CA TRP A 142 11.75 5.29 -12.12
C TRP A 142 11.62 6.46 -13.08
N SER A 143 12.73 7.10 -13.49
CA SER A 143 12.72 8.21 -14.45
C SER A 143 12.08 7.86 -15.80
N GLN A 144 12.14 6.59 -16.21
CA GLN A 144 11.47 6.10 -17.42
C GLN A 144 9.97 5.84 -17.21
N MET A 145 9.54 5.65 -15.96
CA MET A 145 8.15 5.46 -15.58
C MET A 145 7.40 6.80 -15.50
N GLU A 146 8.06 7.87 -15.10
CA GLU A 146 7.47 9.21 -14.98
C GLU A 146 6.72 9.70 -16.26
N PRO A 147 7.31 9.66 -17.47
CA PRO A 147 6.59 10.05 -18.68
C PRO A 147 5.44 9.09 -19.02
N VAL A 148 5.56 7.81 -18.66
CA VAL A 148 4.48 6.82 -18.84
C VAL A 148 3.29 7.17 -17.96
N ILE A 149 3.52 7.48 -16.69
CA ILE A 149 2.47 7.90 -15.75
C ILE A 149 1.75 9.14 -16.29
N LYS A 150 2.50 10.17 -16.72
CA LYS A 150 1.92 11.38 -17.31
C LYS A 150 1.09 11.09 -18.56
N GLY A 151 1.54 10.18 -19.42
CA GLY A 151 0.78 9.72 -20.60
C GLY A 151 -0.50 8.99 -20.22
N ARG A 152 -0.46 8.12 -19.21
CA ARG A 152 -1.64 7.39 -18.70
C ARG A 152 -2.66 8.31 -18.05
N TRP A 153 -2.23 9.37 -17.35
CA TRP A 153 -3.11 10.40 -16.83
C TRP A 153 -3.90 11.12 -17.93
N LYS A 154 -3.26 11.43 -19.07
CA LYS A 154 -3.94 12.02 -20.25
C LYS A 154 -5.00 11.09 -20.86
N GLN A 155 -4.85 9.77 -20.67
CA GLN A 155 -5.82 8.76 -21.09
C GLN A 155 -6.93 8.52 -20.05
N GLY A 156 -6.97 9.32 -18.96
CA GLY A 156 -7.95 9.20 -17.88
C GLY A 156 -7.69 8.05 -16.89
N LEU A 157 -6.56 7.34 -17.00
CA LEU A 157 -6.18 6.33 -16.01
C LEU A 157 -5.46 6.97 -14.82
N LYS A 158 -5.57 6.35 -13.65
CA LYS A 158 -4.87 6.74 -12.42
C LYS A 158 -4.02 5.60 -11.93
N VAL A 159 -2.87 5.92 -11.34
CA VAL A 159 -2.04 4.93 -10.66
C VAL A 159 -2.77 4.47 -9.41
N THR A 160 -3.04 3.17 -9.30
CA THR A 160 -3.68 2.57 -8.12
C THR A 160 -2.70 1.82 -7.27
N ASP A 161 -1.62 1.30 -7.87
CA ASP A 161 -0.57 0.61 -7.15
C ASP A 161 0.79 0.73 -7.85
N VAL A 162 1.85 0.66 -7.06
CA VAL A 162 3.24 0.69 -7.51
C VAL A 162 4.02 -0.33 -6.69
N GLU A 163 4.74 -1.21 -7.37
CA GLU A 163 5.61 -2.19 -6.71
C GLU A 163 6.96 -2.30 -7.42
N GLN A 164 8.00 -2.68 -6.67
CA GLN A 164 9.32 -2.97 -7.19
C GLN A 164 9.64 -4.45 -7.04
N GLY A 165 10.00 -5.09 -8.16
CA GLY A 165 10.40 -6.49 -8.16
C GLY A 165 11.17 -6.85 -9.42
N GLU A 166 11.99 -7.91 -9.39
CA GLU A 166 12.82 -8.31 -10.54
C GLU A 166 13.57 -7.14 -11.23
N LEU A 167 14.14 -6.22 -10.44
CA LEU A 167 14.88 -5.04 -10.95
C LEU A 167 14.06 -4.14 -11.89
N LYS A 168 12.72 -4.12 -11.74
CA LYS A 168 11.84 -3.17 -12.42
C LYS A 168 10.78 -2.63 -11.47
N TRP A 169 10.30 -1.44 -11.81
CA TRP A 169 9.07 -0.86 -11.29
C TRP A 169 7.89 -1.34 -12.11
N VAL A 170 6.81 -1.69 -11.43
CA VAL A 170 5.50 -1.99 -12.00
C VAL A 170 4.54 -0.93 -11.48
N CYS A 171 3.83 -0.26 -12.38
CA CYS A 171 2.71 0.62 -12.00
C CYS A 171 1.41 0.03 -12.55
N LEU A 172 0.43 -0.15 -11.67
CA LEU A 172 -0.94 -0.48 -12.04
C LEU A 172 -1.73 0.81 -12.27
N PHE A 173 -2.50 0.82 -13.35
CA PHE A 173 -3.33 1.95 -13.76
C PHE A 173 -4.77 1.50 -13.91
N SER A 174 -5.70 2.15 -13.20
CA SER A 174 -7.12 1.84 -13.30
C SER A 174 -7.93 3.06 -13.77
N LYS A 175 -9.03 2.81 -14.47
CA LYS A 175 -10.10 3.78 -14.73
C LYS A 175 -11.12 3.78 -13.60
N ASP A 176 -11.68 4.95 -13.31
CA ASP A 176 -12.68 5.21 -12.28
C ASP A 176 -12.35 4.81 -10.82
N PRO A 177 -11.10 4.91 -10.32
CA PRO A 177 -10.80 4.55 -8.93
C PRO A 177 -11.26 5.57 -7.88
N ARG A 178 -12.04 6.60 -8.26
CA ARG A 178 -12.40 7.76 -7.42
C ARG A 178 -11.19 8.50 -6.84
N LEU A 179 -10.14 8.64 -7.65
CA LEU A 179 -8.94 9.41 -7.30
C LEU A 179 -8.92 10.71 -8.13
N GLY A 180 -8.64 11.83 -7.46
CA GLY A 180 -8.54 13.14 -8.08
C GLY A 180 -7.25 13.31 -8.90
N ARG A 181 -6.77 14.55 -9.03
CA ARG A 181 -5.47 14.82 -9.64
C ARG A 181 -4.37 14.08 -8.90
N GLN A 182 -3.44 13.49 -9.63
CA GLN A 182 -2.33 12.74 -9.06
C GLN A 182 -1.01 13.49 -9.18
N SER A 183 -0.11 13.18 -8.26
CA SER A 183 1.30 13.58 -8.29
C SER A 183 2.13 12.39 -7.80
N PHE A 184 3.44 12.42 -8.00
CA PHE A 184 4.35 11.41 -7.44
C PHE A 184 5.64 12.06 -6.95
N SER A 185 6.32 11.39 -6.04
CA SER A 185 7.66 11.75 -5.59
C SER A 185 8.54 10.51 -5.54
N SER A 186 9.83 10.68 -5.83
CA SER A 186 10.85 9.66 -5.56
C SER A 186 12.05 10.27 -4.84
N ARG A 187 12.51 9.63 -3.76
CA ARG A 187 13.65 10.09 -2.94
C ARG A 187 14.41 8.89 -2.39
N GLY A 188 15.72 9.04 -2.20
CA GLY A 188 16.57 7.98 -1.63
C GLY A 188 16.39 7.80 -0.12
N TYR A 189 16.18 8.91 0.60
CA TYR A 189 16.08 8.94 2.06
C TYR A 189 14.63 8.99 2.52
N PHE A 190 14.31 8.25 3.58
CA PHE A 190 12.94 8.17 4.10
C PHE A 190 12.50 9.50 4.71
N SER A 191 13.38 10.20 5.43
CA SER A 191 13.11 11.55 5.97
C SER A 191 12.66 12.54 4.90
N LYS A 192 13.29 12.51 3.72
CA LYS A 192 12.92 13.37 2.59
C LYS A 192 11.56 13.01 2.01
N ILE A 193 11.14 11.75 2.11
CA ILE A 193 9.77 11.35 1.79
C ILE A 193 8.78 11.86 2.82
N VAL A 194 9.09 11.74 4.11
CA VAL A 194 8.21 12.24 5.19
C VAL A 194 7.95 13.74 5.02
N SER A 195 9.00 14.55 4.83
CA SER A 195 8.83 15.99 4.58
C SER A 195 7.97 16.26 3.34
N ARG A 196 8.17 15.48 2.26
CA ARG A 196 7.35 15.63 1.05
C ARG A 196 5.89 15.22 1.28
N ILE A 197 5.63 14.19 2.07
CA ILE A 197 4.27 13.77 2.43
C ILE A 197 3.55 14.89 3.18
N GLU A 198 4.23 15.52 4.15
CA GLU A 198 3.66 16.63 4.92
C GLU A 198 3.33 17.84 4.04
N GLU A 199 4.20 18.17 3.06
CA GLU A 199 3.92 19.18 2.03
C GLU A 199 2.66 18.82 1.23
N MET A 200 2.59 17.59 0.71
CA MET A 200 1.47 17.13 -0.11
C MET A 200 0.15 17.11 0.68
N TRP A 201 0.18 16.76 1.97
CA TRP A 201 -1.01 16.85 2.85
C TRP A 201 -1.49 18.29 3.01
N ARG A 202 -0.58 19.27 3.19
CA ARG A 202 -0.96 20.70 3.24
C ARG A 202 -1.55 21.20 1.92
N GLU A 203 -1.13 20.63 0.80
CA GLU A 203 -1.68 20.90 -0.54
C GLU A 203 -2.99 20.14 -0.85
N GLY A 204 -3.53 19.38 0.11
CA GLY A 204 -4.79 18.64 -0.05
C GLY A 204 -4.66 17.33 -0.85
N TYR A 205 -3.48 16.73 -0.89
CA TYR A 205 -3.26 15.41 -1.46
C TYR A 205 -3.05 14.37 -0.38
N ILE A 206 -3.42 13.13 -0.67
CA ILE A 206 -3.16 11.98 0.18
C ILE A 206 -2.30 10.95 -0.55
N ILE A 207 -1.62 10.08 0.19
CA ILE A 207 -0.91 8.91 -0.34
C ILE A 207 -1.93 7.88 -0.82
N THR A 208 -1.70 7.36 -2.02
CA THR A 208 -2.50 6.30 -2.66
C THR A 208 -1.75 4.97 -2.71
N SER A 209 -0.46 5.01 -3.06
CA SER A 209 0.41 3.84 -3.07
C SER A 209 1.84 4.29 -2.79
N MET A 210 2.63 3.39 -2.21
CA MET A 210 3.98 3.64 -1.77
C MET A 210 4.78 2.34 -1.85
N ALA A 211 5.98 2.41 -2.41
CA ALA A 211 6.89 1.28 -2.47
C ALA A 211 8.35 1.73 -2.33
N TYR A 212 9.18 0.81 -1.85
CA TYR A 212 10.63 0.96 -1.80
C TYR A 212 11.28 -0.07 -2.70
N GLY A 213 12.29 0.36 -3.43
CA GLY A 213 13.14 -0.56 -4.17
C GLY A 213 14.24 0.16 -4.91
N ILE A 214 15.34 -0.55 -5.19
CA ILE A 214 16.51 -0.01 -5.90
C ILE A 214 16.99 1.30 -5.25
N GLY A 215 17.09 1.30 -3.91
CA GLY A 215 17.62 2.41 -3.12
C GLY A 215 16.76 3.67 -3.09
N LYS A 216 15.47 3.60 -3.44
CA LYS A 216 14.56 4.74 -3.34
C LYS A 216 13.15 4.36 -2.95
N TRP A 217 12.52 5.29 -2.27
CA TRP A 217 11.10 5.36 -2.05
C TRP A 217 10.41 6.03 -3.22
N VAL A 218 9.27 5.49 -3.60
CA VAL A 218 8.32 6.08 -4.54
C VAL A 218 6.99 6.22 -3.83
N VAL A 219 6.38 7.40 -3.93
CA VAL A 219 5.07 7.69 -3.35
C VAL A 219 4.18 8.30 -4.41
N VAL A 220 2.98 7.75 -4.56
CA VAL A 220 1.93 8.28 -5.42
C VAL A 220 0.90 8.99 -4.55
N PHE A 221 0.58 10.22 -4.94
CA PHE A 221 -0.38 11.08 -4.27
C PHE A 221 -1.62 11.28 -5.14
N SER A 222 -2.79 11.45 -4.51
CA SER A 222 -4.04 11.82 -5.17
C SER A 222 -4.77 12.88 -4.36
N GLN A 223 -5.38 13.86 -5.02
CA GLN A 223 -6.38 14.72 -4.38
C GLN A 223 -7.59 13.87 -3.97
N LYS A 224 -8.06 14.06 -2.75
CA LYS A 224 -9.27 13.43 -2.21
C LYS A 224 -10.11 14.46 -1.45
N PRO A 225 -11.37 14.13 -1.09
CA PRO A 225 -12.22 15.03 -0.32
C PRO A 225 -11.55 15.52 0.97
N SER A 226 -11.86 16.74 1.38
CA SER A 226 -11.34 17.36 2.61
C SER A 226 -11.74 16.63 3.90
N SER A 227 -12.76 15.77 3.85
CA SER A 227 -13.21 14.96 4.98
C SER A 227 -12.26 13.82 5.34
N LEU A 228 -11.33 13.46 4.46
CA LEU A 228 -10.46 12.31 4.68
C LEU A 228 -9.26 12.72 5.53
N HIS A 229 -9.12 12.05 6.66
CA HIS A 229 -7.95 12.19 7.53
C HIS A 229 -6.99 11.02 7.28
N GLN A 230 -5.79 11.33 6.80
CA GLN A 230 -4.73 10.34 6.58
C GLN A 230 -3.62 10.49 7.62
N LYS A 231 -3.06 9.36 8.05
CA LYS A 231 -1.87 9.28 8.90
C LYS A 231 -0.85 8.33 8.29
N LEU A 232 0.42 8.72 8.41
CA LEU A 232 1.58 7.88 8.18
C LEU A 232 2.01 7.33 9.54
N SER A 233 2.22 6.02 9.63
CA SER A 233 2.81 5.38 10.80
C SER A 233 3.90 4.42 10.35
N PHE A 234 5.06 4.46 11.00
CA PHE A 234 6.14 3.56 10.69
C PHE A 234 6.85 3.07 11.95
N ARG A 235 7.35 1.83 11.90
CA ARG A 235 8.03 1.15 13.01
C ARG A 235 9.12 0.23 12.47
N ASP A 236 10.22 0.11 13.20
CA ASP A 236 11.36 -0.71 12.77
C ASP A 236 11.18 -2.21 13.07
N SER A 237 10.14 -2.56 13.83
CA SER A 237 9.80 -3.94 14.17
C SER A 237 8.34 -4.26 13.89
N MET A 238 8.08 -5.53 13.57
CA MET A 238 6.70 -6.03 13.38
C MET A 238 5.87 -5.87 14.66
N GLU A 239 6.46 -6.12 15.83
CA GLU A 239 5.75 -5.96 17.12
C GLU A 239 5.34 -4.50 17.35
N GLY A 240 6.27 -3.57 17.10
CA GLY A 240 5.98 -2.13 17.18
C GLY A 240 4.89 -1.74 16.19
N PHE A 241 4.96 -2.26 14.96
CA PHE A 241 3.95 -2.01 13.93
C PHE A 241 2.58 -2.54 14.33
N THR A 242 2.50 -3.75 14.90
CA THR A 242 1.24 -4.32 15.40
C THR A 242 0.64 -3.47 16.51
N LYS A 243 1.44 -3.00 17.48
CA LYS A 243 0.96 -2.07 18.52
C LYS A 243 0.41 -0.77 17.92
N ALA A 244 1.13 -0.18 16.98
CA ALA A 244 0.70 1.04 16.29
C ALA A 244 -0.58 0.83 15.47
N PHE A 245 -0.71 -0.32 14.79
CA PHE A 245 -1.91 -0.71 14.08
C PHE A 245 -3.12 -0.73 15.03
N GLU A 246 -3.01 -1.40 16.17
CA GLU A 246 -4.10 -1.48 17.16
C GLU A 246 -4.48 -0.10 17.73
N GLU A 247 -3.49 0.76 18.01
CA GLU A 247 -3.72 2.14 18.43
C GLU A 247 -4.50 2.94 17.38
N HIS A 248 -4.13 2.83 16.10
CA HIS A 248 -4.85 3.49 15.01
C HIS A 248 -6.25 2.92 14.80
N ARG A 249 -6.43 1.59 14.93
CA ARG A 249 -7.75 0.95 14.88
C ARG A 249 -8.66 1.46 15.99
N LYS A 250 -8.18 1.55 17.23
CA LYS A 250 -8.92 2.14 18.37
C LYS A 250 -9.30 3.61 18.12
N ALA A 251 -8.47 4.36 17.41
CA ALA A 251 -8.77 5.74 17.00
C ALA A 251 -9.74 5.85 15.80
N GLY A 252 -10.21 4.71 15.25
CA GLY A 252 -11.14 4.63 14.13
C GLY A 252 -10.49 4.80 12.75
N TYR A 253 -9.18 4.62 12.64
CA TYR A 253 -8.46 4.64 11.36
C TYR A 253 -8.32 3.23 10.79
N PHE A 254 -8.42 3.10 9.47
CA PHE A 254 -8.18 1.85 8.75
C PHE A 254 -6.86 1.90 7.98
N LEU A 255 -6.07 0.84 8.04
CA LEU A 255 -4.90 0.64 7.21
C LEU A 255 -5.33 0.39 5.77
N THR A 256 -4.80 1.19 4.84
CA THR A 256 -5.20 1.19 3.42
C THR A 256 -4.04 1.02 2.45
N THR A 257 -2.80 1.24 2.91
CA THR A 257 -1.59 0.95 2.15
C THR A 257 -0.55 0.45 3.13
N LEU A 258 0.16 -0.61 2.75
CA LEU A 258 1.22 -1.23 3.52
C LEU A 258 2.49 -1.23 2.69
N SER A 259 3.61 -0.80 3.27
CA SER A 259 4.90 -0.84 2.59
C SER A 259 6.00 -1.25 3.56
N TYR A 260 7.12 -1.71 3.01
CA TYR A 260 8.32 -2.04 3.76
C TYR A 260 9.56 -1.59 2.96
N GLY A 261 10.58 -1.09 3.64
CA GLY A 261 11.79 -0.57 3.01
C GLY A 261 12.78 0.00 4.00
N PHE A 262 13.80 0.71 3.52
CA PHE A 262 14.91 1.24 4.33
C PHE A 262 14.95 2.78 4.30
#